data_AF-A0A9W7CNY3-F1
#
_entry.id   AF-A0A9W7CNY3-F1
#
_cell.length_a   1.000
_cell.length_b   1.000
_cell.length_c   1.000
_cell.angle_alpha   90.00
_cell.angle_beta   90.00
_cell.angle_gamma   90.00
#
_symmetry.space_group_name_H-M   'P 1'
#
loop_
_entity.id
_entity.type
_entity.pdbx_description
1 polymer ?
#
loop_
_entity_poly.entity_id
_entity_poly.type
_entity_poly.pdbx_seq_one_letter_code
_entity_poly.pdbx_strand_id
1 'polypeptide(L)'
;MCCYSVERLSADNGLRITLVNASAHGTFEEVQEALNELNSVNQKPLIAQVTVWDPKKKLGSPKKNHMHFRVGAVYELKQVHSVG
;
A
#
# COMPACT_ATOMS: atom_id res chain seq x y z
N MET A 1 -5.43 -6.56 5.11
CA MET A 1 -5.78 -5.22 4.58
C MET A 1 -5.88 -5.31 3.06
N CYS A 2 -6.86 -4.67 2.43
CA CYS A 2 -6.99 -4.63 0.96
C CYS A 2 -6.13 -3.49 0.38
N CYS A 3 -5.41 -3.75 -0.72
CA CYS A 3 -4.64 -2.74 -1.43
C CYS A 3 -5.55 -1.81 -2.23
N TYR A 4 -5.54 -0.53 -1.87
CA TYR A 4 -6.29 0.52 -2.55
C TYR A 4 -5.49 1.16 -3.68
N SER A 5 -4.27 1.61 -3.38
CA SER A 5 -3.39 2.22 -4.37
C SER A 5 -1.94 1.88 -4.10
N VAL A 6 -1.14 1.94 -5.17
CA VAL A 6 0.30 1.67 -5.14
C VAL A 6 0.97 2.76 -5.95
N GLU A 7 1.88 3.50 -5.33
CA GLU A 7 2.73 4.47 -6.01
C GLU A 7 4.19 4.11 -5.86
N ARG A 8 4.97 4.38 -6.90
CA ARG A 8 6.42 4.30 -6.83
C ARG A 8 6.97 5.57 -6.22
N LEU A 9 7.85 5.44 -5.24
CA LEU A 9 8.53 6.59 -4.66
C LEU A 9 9.41 7.26 -5.72
N SER A 10 9.51 8.58 -5.66
CA SER A 10 10.20 9.41 -6.66
C SER A 10 11.67 9.03 -6.90
N ALA A 11 12.34 8.48 -5.88
CA ALA A 11 13.72 8.01 -5.97
C ALA A 11 13.85 6.56 -6.48
N ASP A 12 12.76 5.94 -6.95
CA ASP A 12 12.70 4.55 -7.44
C ASP A 12 13.32 3.53 -6.46
N ASN A 13 13.18 3.79 -5.16
CA ASN A 13 13.80 3.03 -4.08
C ASN A 13 12.78 2.32 -3.18
N GLY A 14 11.49 2.40 -3.51
CA GLY A 14 10.43 1.76 -2.75
C GLY A 14 9.05 2.05 -3.32
N LEU A 15 8.03 1.49 -2.69
CA LEU A 15 6.63 1.69 -2.99
C LEU A 15 5.94 2.31 -1.78
N ARG A 16 4.93 3.14 -2.03
CA ARG A 16 3.95 3.49 -1.02
C ARG A 16 2.64 2.80 -1.39
N ILE A 17 2.12 2.04 -0.44
CA ILE A 17 0.87 1.31 -0.58
C ILE A 17 -0.16 1.92 0.36
N THR A 18 -1.31 2.27 -0.20
CA THR A 18 -2.48 2.67 0.58
C THR A 18 -3.35 1.45 0.74
N LEU A 19 -3.69 1.14 1.97
CA LEU A 19 -4.37 -0.07 2.38
C LEU A 19 -5.65 0.30 3.10
N VAL A 20 -6.73 -0.44 2.84
CA VAL A 20 -8.00 -0.29 3.54
C VAL A 20 -8.31 -1.54 4.35
N ASN A 21 -9.16 -1.42 5.37
CA ASN A 21 -9.58 -2.58 6.14
C ASN A 21 -10.16 -3.67 5.21
N ALA A 22 -9.73 -4.93 5.41
CA ALA A 22 -10.14 -6.04 4.55
C ALA A 22 -11.65 -6.34 4.68
N SER A 23 -12.29 -6.02 5.81
CA SER A 23 -13.74 -6.15 5.94
C SER A 23 -14.53 -5.20 5.04
N ALA A 24 -13.90 -4.15 4.50
CA ALA A 24 -14.48 -3.26 3.50
C ALA A 24 -14.28 -3.76 2.05
N HIS A 25 -13.75 -4.98 1.86
CA HIS A 25 -13.48 -5.54 0.53
C HIS A 25 -14.76 -5.84 -0.27
N GLY A 26 -15.84 -6.27 0.39
CA GLY A 26 -17.14 -6.48 -0.27
C GLY A 26 -17.80 -5.20 -0.78
N THR A 27 -17.41 -4.05 -0.23
CA THR A 27 -17.86 -2.71 -0.64
C THR A 27 -16.73 -1.96 -1.35
N PHE A 28 -15.72 -2.66 -1.86
CA PHE A 28 -14.47 -2.04 -2.33
C PHE A 28 -14.68 -1.00 -3.44
N GLU A 29 -15.57 -1.28 -4.40
CA GLU A 29 -15.87 -0.35 -5.50
C GLU A 29 -16.60 0.91 -5.00
N GLU A 30 -17.61 0.77 -4.14
CA GLU A 30 -18.31 1.92 -3.52
C GLU A 30 -17.39 2.73 -2.58
N VAL A 31 -16.55 2.03 -1.82
CA VAL A 31 -15.57 2.64 -0.92
C VAL A 31 -14.49 3.34 -1.73
N GLN A 32 -14.15 2.87 -2.93
CA GLN A 32 -13.16 3.51 -3.80
C GLN A 32 -13.65 4.86 -4.34
N GLU A 33 -14.91 4.96 -4.76
CA GLU A 33 -15.49 6.26 -5.11
C GLU A 33 -15.59 7.19 -3.89
N ALA A 34 -16.08 6.69 -2.75
CA ALA A 34 -16.20 7.48 -1.53
C ALA A 34 -14.84 7.91 -0.93
N LEU A 35 -13.78 7.12 -1.10
CA LEU A 35 -12.43 7.44 -0.64
C LEU A 35 -11.80 8.60 -1.41
N ASN A 36 -12.11 8.75 -2.70
CA ASN A 36 -11.67 9.90 -3.47
C ASN A 36 -12.33 11.21 -3.02
N GLU A 37 -13.51 11.11 -2.39
CA GLU A 37 -14.26 12.25 -1.86
C GLU A 37 -13.97 12.54 -0.36
N LEU A 38 -13.28 11.63 0.33
CA LEU A 38 -12.94 11.76 1.75
C LEU A 38 -11.78 12.75 1.95
N ASN A 39 -12.11 14.01 2.18
CA ASN A 39 -11.16 15.04 2.64
C ASN A 39 -10.49 14.64 3.98
N SER A 40 -9.28 15.16 4.22
CA SER A 40 -8.38 14.82 5.33
C SER A 40 -9.00 14.84 6.74
N VAL A 41 -10.13 15.54 6.93
CA VAL A 41 -10.87 15.65 8.19
C VAL A 41 -11.73 14.41 8.48
N ASN A 42 -12.16 13.68 7.45
CA ASN A 42 -13.10 12.55 7.56
C ASN A 42 -12.41 11.18 7.43
N GLN A 43 -11.08 11.16 7.29
CA GLN A 43 -10.27 9.93 7.27
C GLN A 43 -10.27 9.26 8.66
N LYS A 44 -11.36 8.55 8.96
CA LYS A 44 -11.45 7.56 10.03
C LYS A 44 -10.43 6.42 9.78
N PRO A 45 -10.07 5.59 10.79
CA PRO A 45 -8.91 4.67 10.80
C PRO A 45 -8.98 3.48 9.83
N LEU A 46 -9.82 3.58 8.80
CA LEU A 46 -10.03 2.57 7.78
C LEU A 46 -8.90 2.52 6.74
N ILE A 47 -8.02 3.52 6.72
CA ILE A 47 -6.93 3.66 5.76
C ILE A 47 -5.59 3.58 6.51
N ALA A 48 -4.71 2.70 6.07
CA ALA A 48 -3.32 2.63 6.49
C ALA A 48 -2.42 2.90 5.29
N GLN A 49 -1.42 3.75 5.46
CA GLN A 49 -0.40 3.98 4.43
C GLN A 49 0.90 3.32 4.86
N VAL A 50 1.43 2.43 4.03
CA VAL A 50 2.66 1.69 4.33
C VAL A 50 3.70 1.99 3.27
N THR A 51 4.93 2.25 3.70
CA THR A 51 6.07 2.40 2.80
C THR A 51 6.88 1.11 2.78
N VAL A 52 7.04 0.53 1.60
CA VAL A 52 7.82 -0.69 1.36
C VAL A 52 9.09 -0.30 0.61
N TRP A 53 10.22 -0.33 1.31
CA TRP A 53 11.51 -0.03 0.69
C TRP A 53 12.02 -1.22 -0.12
N ASP A 54 12.65 -0.92 -1.24
CA ASP A 54 13.33 -1.95 -2.00
C ASP A 54 14.53 -2.50 -1.24
N PRO A 55 14.90 -3.77 -1.49
CA PRO A 55 16.15 -4.30 -0.99
C PRO A 55 17.34 -3.48 -1.52
N LYS A 56 18.31 -3.21 -0.63
CA LYS A 56 19.58 -2.58 -1.01
C LYS A 56 20.24 -3.39 -2.14
N LYS A 57 20.64 -2.70 -3.22
CA LYS A 57 21.36 -3.34 -4.34
C LYS A 57 22.68 -3.92 -3.81
N LYS A 58 22.84 -5.24 -3.87
CA LYS A 58 24.15 -5.89 -3.72
C LYS A 58 24.80 -5.99 -5.10
N LEU A 59 26.06 -5.58 -5.20
CA LEU A 59 26.84 -5.66 -6.44
C LEU A 59 26.83 -7.12 -6.94
N GLY A 60 26.46 -7.35 -8.20
CA GLY A 60 26.42 -8.68 -8.81
C GLY A 60 25.12 -9.48 -8.63
N SER A 61 24.08 -8.92 -8.01
CA SER A 61 22.77 -9.59 -7.93
C SER A 61 21.99 -9.53 -9.27
N PRO A 62 21.27 -10.60 -9.66
CA PRO A 62 20.42 -10.60 -10.85
C PRO A 62 19.35 -9.50 -10.77
N LYS A 63 18.84 -9.09 -11.94
CA LYS A 63 17.85 -8.00 -12.06
C LYS A 63 16.71 -8.21 -11.06
N LYS A 64 16.50 -7.15 -10.28
CA LYS A 64 15.65 -7.02 -9.10
C LYS A 64 14.24 -7.55 -9.41
N ASN A 65 13.75 -8.55 -8.68
CA ASN A 65 12.32 -8.80 -8.59
C ASN A 65 11.75 -7.69 -7.71
N HIS A 66 11.14 -6.68 -8.32
CA HIS A 66 10.43 -5.65 -7.58
C HIS A 66 9.25 -6.34 -6.89
N MET A 67 8.98 -6.01 -5.62
CA MET A 67 7.72 -6.45 -5.02
C MET A 67 6.58 -5.78 -5.78
N HIS A 68 5.59 -6.56 -6.20
CA HIS A 68 4.42 -6.05 -6.90
C HIS A 68 3.18 -6.22 -6.01
N PHE A 69 2.56 -5.10 -5.68
CA PHE A 69 1.26 -5.07 -5.02
C PHE A 69 0.17 -4.90 -6.08
N ARG A 70 -0.91 -5.66 -5.95
CA ARG A 70 -2.06 -5.58 -6.84
C ARG A 70 -3.19 -4.88 -6.11
N VAL A 71 -3.73 -3.84 -6.74
CA VAL A 71 -4.96 -3.17 -6.28
C VAL A 71 -6.09 -4.21 -6.18
N GLY A 72 -6.89 -4.14 -5.13
CA GLY A 72 -7.97 -5.07 -4.82
C GLY A 72 -7.53 -6.38 -4.14
N ALA A 73 -6.23 -6.68 -4.08
CA ALA A 73 -5.74 -7.86 -3.38
C ALA A 73 -5.61 -7.62 -1.87
N VAL A 74 -5.83 -8.67 -1.09
CA VAL A 74 -5.70 -8.64 0.38
C VAL A 74 -4.32 -9.12 0.79
N TYR A 75 -3.63 -8.30 1.59
CA TYR A 75 -2.31 -8.59 2.12
C TYR A 75 -2.33 -8.67 3.64
N GLU A 76 -1.53 -9.60 4.17
CA GLU A 76 -1.13 -9.66 5.57
C GLU A 76 0.29 -9.07 5.69
N LEU A 77 0.46 -8.08 6.56
CA LEU A 77 1.76 -7.46 6.82
C LEU A 77 2.30 -7.97 8.16
N LYS A 78 3.49 -8.57 8.14
CA LYS A 78 4.18 -9.07 9.34
C LYS A 78 5.45 -8.28 9.57
N GLN A 79 5.83 -8.11 10.84
CA GLN A 79 7.10 -7.48 11.25
C GLN A 79 7.30 -6.06 10.69
N VAL A 80 6.26 -5.23 10.75
CA VAL A 80 6.32 -3.82 10.33
C VAL A 80 7.20 -3.03 11.31
N HIS A 81 8.30 -2.46 10.80
CA HIS A 81 9.35 -1.86 11.64
C HIS A 81 8.99 -0.49 12.23
N SER A 82 8.09 0.25 11.60
CA SER A 82 7.68 1.58 12.09
C SER A 82 6.22 1.82 11.70
N VAL A 83 5.42 2.22 12.69
CA VAL A 83 4.05 2.71 12.51
C VAL A 83 4.12 4.20 12.79
N GLY A 84 3.92 5.01 11.75
CA GLY A 84 3.95 6.48 11.83
C GLY A 84 2.55 7.05 11.75
#